data_AF-X1NHJ3-F1
#
_entry.id   AF-X1NHJ3-F1
#
_cell.length_a   1.000
_cell.length_b   1.000
_cell.length_c   1.000
_cell.angle_alpha   90.00
_cell.angle_beta   90.00
_cell.angle_gamma   90.00
#
_symmetry.space_group_name_H-M   'P 1'
#
loop_
_entity.id
_entity.type
_entity.pdbx_description
1 polymer ?
#
loop_
_entity_poly.entity_id
_entity_poly.type
_entity_poly.pdbx_seq_one_letter_code
_entity_poly.pdbx_strand_id
1 'polypeptide(L)' 'MANKDELDISNQSFSKVHNLQENYLLPSFTDAHMHLSLYTLLYSAINLRDCQSIKAVQKKLKKGIGRELIVGWGV' A
#
# COMPACT_ATOMS: atom_id res chain seq x y z
N MET A 1 9.40 -46.97 -13.71
CA MET A 1 10.20 -46.74 -12.48
C MET A 1 9.73 -45.41 -11.91
N ALA A 2 8.93 -45.45 -10.85
CA ALA A 2 8.39 -44.26 -10.20
C ALA A 2 9.44 -43.69 -9.25
N ASN A 3 9.77 -42.41 -9.39
CA ASN A 3 10.68 -41.69 -8.48
C ASN A 3 10.05 -41.62 -7.09
N LYS A 4 10.59 -42.44 -6.18
CA LYS A 4 10.27 -42.50 -4.75
C LYS A 4 11.07 -41.45 -3.98
N ASP A 5 10.77 -40.18 -4.22
CA ASP A 5 11.22 -39.10 -3.33
C ASP A 5 9.99 -38.37 -2.76
N GLU A 6 9.00 -39.13 -2.31
CA GLU A 6 8.03 -38.63 -1.32
C GLU A 6 8.80 -38.42 -0.02
N LEU A 7 9.27 -37.19 0.20
CA LEU A 7 9.74 -36.72 1.49
C LEU A 7 8.68 -37.06 2.54
N ASP A 8 8.99 -37.99 3.43
CA ASP A 8 8.13 -38.35 4.55
C ASP A 8 8.17 -37.22 5.59
N ILE A 9 7.21 -36.29 5.51
CA ILE A 9 7.07 -35.11 6.38
C ILE A 9 6.42 -35.50 7.74
N SER A 10 6.17 -36.78 8.00
CA SER A 10 5.37 -37.25 9.15
C SER A 10 5.90 -36.88 10.53
N ASN A 11 7.16 -36.43 10.66
CA ASN A 11 7.79 -36.10 11.95
C ASN A 11 8.03 -34.60 12.21
N GLN A 12 7.49 -33.70 11.38
CA GLN A 12 7.54 -32.26 11.66
C GLN A 12 6.18 -31.76 12.14
N SER A 13 6.04 -31.59 13.47
CA SER A 13 4.86 -30.98 14.08
C SER A 13 4.85 -29.48 13.80
N PHE A 14 4.30 -29.08 12.66
CA PHE A 14 4.00 -27.67 12.39
C PHE A 14 2.92 -27.17 13.36
N SER A 15 3.17 -26.06 14.03
CA SER A 15 2.21 -25.44 14.97
C SER A 15 0.94 -24.95 14.29
N LYS A 16 0.98 -24.69 12.97
CA LYS A 16 -0.17 -24.25 12.17
C LYS A 16 0.03 -24.55 10.68
N VAL A 17 -0.87 -25.32 10.08
CA VAL A 17 -0.88 -25.60 8.63
C VAL A 17 -1.98 -24.79 7.96
N HIS A 18 -1.65 -24.05 6.92
CA HIS A 18 -2.59 -23.26 6.13
C HIS A 18 -2.71 -23.85 4.72
N ASN A 19 -3.92 -24.24 4.32
CA ASN A 19 -4.18 -24.74 2.97
C ASN A 19 -4.34 -23.56 1.99
N LEU A 20 -3.43 -23.46 1.02
CA LEU A 20 -3.43 -22.42 -0.02
C LEU A 20 -4.34 -22.75 -1.21
N GLN A 21 -4.87 -23.98 -1.29
CA GLN A 21 -5.61 -24.48 -2.46
C GLN A 21 -4.77 -24.29 -3.74
N GLU A 22 -5.35 -23.70 -4.78
CA GLU A 22 -4.68 -23.42 -6.07
C GLU A 22 -4.07 -22.01 -6.13
N ASN A 23 -3.92 -21.33 -5.00
CA ASN A 23 -3.38 -19.97 -4.96
C ASN A 23 -1.84 -19.96 -4.95
N TYR A 24 -1.27 -18.94 -5.58
CA TYR A 24 0.17 -18.70 -5.58
C TYR A 24 0.59 -17.84 -4.38
N LEU A 25 1.65 -18.26 -3.70
CA LEU A 25 2.36 -17.41 -2.76
C LEU A 25 3.51 -16.72 -3.48
N LEU A 26 3.51 -15.40 -3.46
CA LEU A 26 4.59 -14.59 -4.03
C LEU A 26 5.34 -13.86 -2.91
N PRO A 27 6.64 -13.56 -3.09
CA PRO A 27 7.36 -12.65 -2.21
C PRO A 27 6.64 -11.31 -2.11
N SER A 28 6.66 -10.69 -0.92
CA SER A 28 6.16 -9.33 -0.76
C SER A 28 7.01 -8.34 -1.56
N PHE A 29 6.41 -7.21 -1.94
CA PHE A 29 7.16 -6.10 -2.51
C PHE A 29 8.11 -5.49 -1.49
N THR A 30 9.34 -5.22 -1.91
CA THR A 30 10.33 -4.45 -1.14
C THR A 30 10.66 -3.18 -1.91
N ASP A 31 10.31 -2.03 -1.33
CA ASP A 31 10.69 -0.74 -1.89
C ASP A 31 12.07 -0.34 -1.35
N ALA A 32 13.05 -0.20 -2.25
CA ALA A 32 14.42 0.16 -1.90
C ALA A 32 14.64 1.66 -1.74
N HIS A 33 13.69 2.51 -2.16
CA HIS A 33 13.92 3.94 -2.26
C HIS A 33 12.62 4.77 -2.07
N MET A 34 11.97 4.56 -0.92
CA MET A 34 10.79 5.33 -0.51
C MET A 34 11.14 6.39 0.54
N HIS A 35 10.70 7.63 0.31
CA HIS A 35 10.66 8.67 1.35
C HIS A 35 9.32 8.62 2.10
N LEU A 36 9.24 7.79 3.15
CA LEU A 36 7.98 7.51 3.86
C LEU A 36 7.30 8.77 4.45
N SER A 37 8.09 9.72 4.98
CA SER A 37 7.57 10.97 5.53
C SER A 37 6.88 11.82 4.45
N LEU A 38 7.52 11.96 3.29
CA LEU A 38 6.95 12.67 2.15
C LEU A 38 5.73 11.95 1.59
N TYR A 39 5.78 10.63 1.50
CA TYR A 39 4.64 9.81 1.07
C TYR A 39 3.41 10.05 1.96
N THR A 40 3.61 10.06 3.28
CA THR A 40 2.54 10.30 4.26
C THR A 40 1.93 11.70 4.11
N LEU A 41 2.78 12.71 3.88
CA LEU A 41 2.36 14.08 3.66
C LEU A 41 1.55 14.24 2.36
N LEU A 42 2.02 13.66 1.25
CA LEU A 42 1.33 13.70 -0.04
C LEU A 42 0.05 12.87 -0.04
N TYR A 43 0.00 11.75 0.67
CA TYR A 43 -1.21 10.96 0.85
C TYR A 43 -2.33 11.78 1.51
N SER A 44 -1.97 12.68 2.42
CA SER A 44 -2.91 13.55 3.14
C SER A 44 -3.20 14.87 2.42
N ALA A 45 -2.47 15.15 1.34
CA ALA A 45 -2.58 16.41 0.60
C ALA A 45 -3.90 16.50 -0.17
N ILE A 46 -4.41 17.72 -0.30
CA ILE A 46 -5.62 18.00 -1.07
C ILE A 46 -5.27 17.93 -2.56
N ASN A 47 -5.89 16.99 -3.29
CA ASN A 47 -5.72 16.87 -4.74
C ASN A 47 -6.41 18.04 -5.47
N LEU A 48 -5.60 18.83 -6.19
CA LEU A 48 -6.01 20.01 -6.93
C LEU A 48 -6.08 19.81 -8.45
N ARG A 49 -5.72 18.63 -8.98
CA ARG A 49 -5.57 18.39 -10.44
C ARG A 49 -6.81 18.75 -11.28
N ASP A 50 -8.00 18.57 -10.71
CA ASP A 50 -9.26 18.85 -11.41
C ASP A 50 -9.73 20.32 -11.28
N CYS A 51 -8.97 21.17 -10.60
CA CYS A 51 -9.35 22.56 -10.37
C CYS A 51 -9.08 23.42 -11.61
N GLN A 52 -10.13 23.74 -12.34
CA GLN A 52 -10.04 24.60 -13.53
C GLN A 52 -10.08 26.12 -13.22
N SER A 53 -10.05 26.50 -11.94
CA SER A 53 -10.05 27.91 -11.54
C SER A 53 -9.54 28.10 -10.11
N ILE A 54 -9.08 29.32 -9.81
CA ILE A 54 -8.65 29.69 -8.46
C ILE A 54 -9.79 29.54 -7.42
N LYS A 55 -11.04 29.82 -7.81
CA LYS A 55 -12.20 29.64 -6.93
C LYS A 55 -12.41 28.16 -6.57
N ALA A 56 -12.17 27.24 -7.51
CA ALA A 56 -12.23 25.81 -7.26
C ALA A 56 -11.12 25.35 -6.30
N VAL A 57 -9.89 25.87 -6.47
CA VAL A 57 -8.78 25.62 -5.53
C VAL A 57 -9.15 26.09 -4.13
N GLN A 58 -9.60 27.34 -3.98
CA GLN A 58 -10.02 27.90 -2.69
C GLN A 58 -11.13 27.05 -2.04
N LYS A 59 -12.14 26.63 -2.81
CA LYS A 59 -13.22 25.78 -2.32
C LYS A 59 -12.71 24.42 -1.82
N LYS A 60 -11.75 23.80 -2.52
CA LYS A 60 -11.14 22.54 -2.07
C LYS A 60 -10.29 22.73 -0.81
N LEU A 61 -9.48 23.79 -0.73
CA LEU A 61 -8.62 24.06 0.42
C LEU A 61 -9.42 24.32 1.71
N LYS A 62 -10.65 24.84 1.61
CA LYS A 62 -11.55 24.98 2.78
C LYS A 62 -11.83 23.66 3.51
N LYS A 63 -11.69 22.50 2.85
CA LYS A 63 -11.82 21.18 3.50
C LYS A 63 -10.72 20.90 4.54
N GLY A 64 -9.62 21.64 4.49
CA GLY A 64 -8.52 21.53 5.45
C GLY A 64 -8.60 22.50 6.62
N ILE A 65 -9.64 23.35 6.71
CA ILE A 65 -9.77 24.33 7.80
C ILE A 65 -9.80 23.59 9.14
N GLY A 66 -8.98 24.05 10.09
CA GLY A 66 -8.79 23.42 11.40
C GLY A 66 -7.53 22.54 11.49
N ARG A 67 -6.85 22.28 10.37
CA ARG A 67 -5.49 21.71 10.39
C ARG A 67 -4.47 22.83 10.57
N GLU A 68 -3.37 22.52 11.27
CA GLU A 68 -2.23 23.43 11.42
C GLU A 68 -1.58 23.74 10.06
N LEU A 69 -1.52 22.76 9.17
CA LEU A 69 -0.98 22.88 7.82
C LEU A 69 -1.92 22.25 6.77
N ILE A 70 -2.14 22.97 5.68
CA ILE A 70 -2.86 22.47 4.51
C ILE A 70 -1.88 22.34 3.36
N VAL A 71 -1.65 21.10 2.92
CA VAL A 71 -0.84 20.79 1.73
C VAL A 71 -1.77 20.48 0.57
N GLY A 72 -1.54 21.09 -0.59
CA GLY A 72 -2.21 20.78 -1.84
C GLY A 72 -1.21 20.31 -2.90
N TRP A 73 -1.65 19.45 -3.81
CA TRP A 73 -0.83 18.98 -4.94
C TRP A 73 -1.65 18.99 -6.24
N GLY A 74 -1.01 19.47 -7.30
CA GLY A 74 -1.44 19.26 -8.69
C GLY A 74 -2.19 20.46 -9.21
N VAL A 75 -1.52 21.61 -9.24
CA VAL A 75 -2.05 22.88 -9.77
C VAL A 75 -1.73 22.97 -11.25
#